data_AF-D3CWG9-F1
#
_entry.id   AF-D3CWG9-F1
#
_cell.length_a   1.000
_cell.length_b   1.000
_cell.length_c   1.000
_cell.angle_alpha   90.00
_cell.angle_beta   90.00
_cell.angle_gamma   90.00
#
_symmetry.space_group_name_H-M   'P 1'
#
loop_
_entity.id
_entity.type
_entity.pdbx_description
1 polymer ?
#
loop_
_entity_poly.entity_id
_entity_poly.type
_entity_poly.pdbx_seq_one_letter_code
_entity_poly.pdbx_strand_id
1 'polypeptide(L)'
;MLRFIALYISPGNYRRPLKKYLNDFVGTHRDLDDLPVELIEKRFTRATELVLADAGRNALRARGRQLNASLTEALLVGLARRLDAGDEPSAGQVSMAITNLLGEPGIDYVTTRATADEDSVRRRLGLATRAFSRI
;
A
#
# COMPACT_ATOMS: atom_id res chain seq x y z
N MET A 1 9.17 -3.64 -2.45
CA MET A 1 9.55 -3.71 -1.03
C MET A 1 9.81 -2.33 -0.44
N LEU A 2 10.90 -1.63 -0.82
CA LEU A 2 11.27 -0.34 -0.20
C LEU A 2 10.17 0.74 -0.22
N ARG A 3 9.39 0.83 -1.31
CA ARG A 3 8.25 1.76 -1.41
C ARG A 3 7.17 1.50 -0.36
N PHE A 4 6.87 0.24 -0.06
CA PHE A 4 5.92 -0.11 0.99
C PHE A 4 6.45 0.39 2.34
N ILE A 5 7.69 0.02 2.68
CA ILE A 5 8.31 0.37 3.97
C ILE A 5 8.28 1.89 4.18
N ALA A 6 8.80 2.65 3.22
CA ALA A 6 8.87 4.09 3.32
C ALA A 6 7.48 4.76 3.43
N LEU A 7 6.49 4.31 2.65
CA LEU A 7 5.14 4.88 2.67
C LEU A 7 4.29 4.40 3.86
N TYR A 8 4.64 3.27 4.45
CA TYR A 8 4.02 2.75 5.67
C TYR A 8 4.51 3.53 6.90
N ILE A 9 5.83 3.71 7.02
CA ILE A 9 6.49 4.40 8.15
C ILE A 9 6.30 5.92 8.08
N SER A 10 6.47 6.53 6.92
CA SER A 10 6.53 8.00 6.80
C SER A 10 5.76 8.56 5.59
N PRO A 11 4.45 8.25 5.45
CA PRO A 11 3.64 8.67 4.29
C PRO A 11 3.56 10.20 4.08
N GLY A 12 3.64 10.99 5.17
CA GLY A 12 3.47 12.45 5.13
C GLY A 12 4.65 13.20 4.52
N ASN A 13 5.81 12.55 4.41
CA ASN A 13 7.05 13.17 3.96
C ASN A 13 7.37 12.90 2.49
N TYR A 14 6.46 12.23 1.77
CA TYR A 14 6.67 11.98 0.34
C TYR A 14 6.76 13.30 -0.44
N ARG A 15 7.92 13.53 -1.07
CA ARG A 15 8.14 14.59 -2.05
C ARG A 15 8.72 13.98 -3.31
N ARG A 16 8.23 14.42 -4.47
CA ARG A 16 8.81 13.98 -5.74
C ARG A 16 10.25 14.51 -5.88
N PRO A 17 11.17 13.79 -6.55
CA PRO A 17 10.96 12.51 -7.21
C PRO A 17 11.08 11.31 -6.26
N LEU A 18 10.34 10.24 -6.55
CA LEU A 18 10.35 9.01 -5.77
C LEU A 18 11.75 8.46 -5.48
N LYS A 19 12.65 8.46 -6.47
CA LYS A 19 14.02 7.97 -6.27
C LYS A 19 14.73 8.70 -5.13
N LYS A 20 14.61 10.03 -5.08
CA LYS A 20 15.20 10.85 -4.03
C LYS A 20 14.55 10.52 -2.69
N TYR A 21 13.22 10.48 -2.63
CA TYR A 21 12.48 10.09 -1.43
C TYR A 21 12.95 8.75 -0.85
N LEU A 22 13.10 7.71 -1.68
CA LEU A 22 13.56 6.40 -1.22
C LEU A 22 15.02 6.41 -0.77
N ASN A 23 15.88 7.15 -1.47
CA ASN A 23 17.28 7.30 -1.07
C ASN A 23 17.40 8.03 0.27
N ASP A 24 16.64 9.10 0.47
CA ASP A 24 16.62 9.87 1.73
C ASP A 24 16.09 8.99 2.88
N PHE A 25 15.05 8.18 2.62
CA PHE A 25 14.53 7.22 3.59
C PHE A 25 15.59 6.19 4.00
N VAL A 26 16.26 5.54 3.04
CA VAL A 26 17.33 4.56 3.34
C VAL A 26 18.54 5.21 4.01
N GLY A 27 18.90 6.44 3.60
CA GLY A 27 20.01 7.17 4.22
C GLY A 27 19.73 7.52 5.68
N THR A 28 18.48 7.82 6.02
CA THR A 28 18.04 8.11 7.39
C THR A 28 18.02 6.86 8.26
N HIS A 29 17.49 5.75 7.75
CA HIS A 29 17.28 4.51 8.50
C HIS A 29 18.32 3.44 8.11
N ARG A 30 19.57 3.84 7.88
CA ARG A 30 20.60 2.99 7.26
C ARG A 30 20.91 1.74 8.07
N ASP A 31 20.99 1.91 9.39
CA ASP A 31 21.36 0.85 10.34
C ASP A 31 20.12 0.16 10.94
N LEU A 32 18.90 0.55 10.52
CA LEU A 32 17.61 0.01 10.95
C LEU A 32 17.27 0.17 12.44
N ASP A 33 18.16 0.77 13.24
CA ASP A 33 18.01 0.95 14.70
C ASP A 33 16.73 1.71 15.11
N ASP A 34 16.19 2.54 14.22
CA ASP A 34 15.00 3.36 14.43
C ASP A 34 13.74 2.79 13.77
N LEU A 35 13.83 1.62 13.12
CA LEU A 35 12.70 0.94 12.48
C LEU A 35 12.23 -0.28 13.28
N PRO A 36 10.91 -0.48 13.44
CA PRO A 36 10.37 -1.70 14.03
C PRO A 36 10.37 -2.83 12.98
N VAL A 37 11.55 -3.39 12.68
CA VAL A 37 11.78 -4.32 11.56
C VAL A 37 10.83 -5.52 11.60
N GLU A 38 10.68 -6.16 12.76
CA GLU A 38 9.83 -7.34 12.92
C GLU A 38 8.35 -7.01 12.69
N LEU A 39 7.91 -5.82 13.09
CA LEU A 39 6.55 -5.36 12.84
C LEU A 39 6.35 -5.11 11.34
N ILE A 40 7.28 -4.41 10.69
CA ILE A 40 7.21 -4.12 9.26
C ILE A 40 7.14 -5.42 8.45
N GLU A 41 7.99 -6.40 8.78
CA GLU A 41 7.99 -7.71 8.14
C GLU A 41 6.66 -8.43 8.37
N LYS A 42 6.20 -8.51 9.63
CA LYS A 42 4.91 -9.13 9.97
C LYS A 42 3.75 -8.50 9.20
N ARG A 43 3.71 -7.16 9.10
CA ARG A 43 2.65 -6.44 8.38
C ARG A 43 2.72 -6.64 6.90
N PHE A 44 3.91 -6.60 6.30
CA PHE A 44 4.07 -6.86 4.89
C PHE A 44 3.62 -8.27 4.51
N THR A 45 4.12 -9.27 5.25
CA THR A 45 3.80 -10.68 5.02
C THR A 45 2.31 -10.92 5.19
N ARG A 46 1.72 -10.48 6.31
CA ARG A 46 0.30 -10.73 6.57
C ARG A 46 -0.63 -10.00 5.61
N ALA A 47 -0.34 -8.75 5.26
CA ALA A 47 -1.11 -8.02 4.26
C ALA A 47 -1.06 -8.73 2.90
N THR A 48 0.11 -9.25 2.51
CA THR A 48 0.28 -9.99 1.25
C THR A 48 -0.52 -11.29 1.26
N GLU A 49 -0.45 -12.06 2.35
CA GLU A 49 -1.22 -13.31 2.52
C GLU A 49 -2.72 -13.06 2.41
N LEU A 50 -3.24 -12.04 3.09
CA LEU A 50 -4.67 -11.71 3.06
C LEU A 50 -5.16 -11.33 1.66
N VAL A 51 -4.37 -10.57 0.89
CA VAL A 51 -4.71 -10.26 -0.51
C VAL A 51 -4.73 -11.54 -1.36
N LEU A 52 -3.72 -12.39 -1.19
CA LEU A 52 -3.57 -13.57 -2.03
C LEU A 52 -4.53 -14.72 -1.68
N ALA A 53 -5.04 -14.76 -0.46
CA ALA A 53 -5.90 -15.83 0.03
C ALA A 53 -7.24 -15.94 -0.73
N ASP A 54 -7.88 -14.81 -1.04
CA ASP A 54 -9.18 -14.80 -1.74
C ASP A 54 -9.16 -13.93 -3.01
N ALA A 55 -8.72 -12.66 -2.91
CA ALA A 55 -8.67 -11.76 -4.07
C ALA A 55 -7.66 -12.22 -5.15
N GLY A 56 -6.62 -12.93 -4.71
CA GLY A 56 -5.62 -13.56 -5.55
C GLY A 56 -4.71 -12.57 -6.29
N ARG A 57 -3.88 -13.11 -7.20
CA ARG A 57 -2.87 -12.30 -7.93
C ARG A 57 -3.48 -11.27 -8.88
N ASN A 58 -4.71 -11.47 -9.32
CA ASN A 58 -5.38 -10.56 -10.26
C ASN A 58 -5.74 -9.23 -9.59
N ALA A 59 -6.01 -9.23 -8.28
CA ALA A 59 -6.23 -8.02 -7.50
C ALA A 59 -5.07 -7.00 -7.60
N LEU A 60 -3.83 -7.48 -7.80
CA LEU A 60 -2.64 -6.64 -7.87
C LEU A 60 -2.37 -6.06 -9.28
N ARG A 61 -3.15 -6.46 -10.29
CA ARG A 61 -2.95 -6.08 -11.69
C ARG A 61 -3.88 -4.95 -12.16
N ALA A 62 -4.85 -4.55 -11.33
CA ALA A 62 -5.95 -3.69 -11.75
C ALA A 62 -6.61 -4.25 -13.04
N ARG A 63 -6.76 -3.42 -14.08
CA ARG A 63 -7.26 -3.83 -15.42
C ARG A 63 -6.16 -4.34 -16.36
N GLY A 64 -4.91 -4.39 -15.92
CA GLY A 64 -3.75 -4.73 -16.75
C GLY A 64 -3.35 -6.20 -16.69
N ARG A 65 -2.37 -6.59 -17.51
CA ARG A 65 -1.72 -7.92 -17.45
C ARG A 65 -0.55 -7.98 -16.48
N GLN A 66 0.10 -6.84 -16.25
CA GLN A 66 1.27 -6.70 -15.38
C GLN A 66 0.87 -6.27 -13.97
N LEU A 67 1.75 -6.54 -13.00
CA LEU A 67 1.61 -6.04 -11.64
C LEU A 67 1.58 -4.51 -11.65
N ASN A 68 0.53 -3.91 -11.11
CA ASN A 68 0.48 -2.47 -10.92
C ASN A 68 1.18 -2.14 -9.59
N ALA A 69 2.42 -1.64 -9.66
CA ALA A 69 3.22 -1.34 -8.48
C ALA A 69 2.58 -0.28 -7.57
N SER A 70 1.93 0.74 -8.13
CA SER A 70 1.28 1.82 -7.38
C SER A 70 0.00 1.36 -6.69
N LEU A 71 -0.75 0.45 -7.32
CA LEU A 71 -1.89 -0.20 -6.67
C LEU A 71 -1.39 -1.14 -5.57
N THR A 72 -0.43 -1.99 -5.89
CA THR A 72 0.11 -3.00 -4.95
C THR A 72 0.61 -2.34 -3.68
N GLU A 73 1.42 -1.27 -3.78
CA GLU A 73 1.87 -0.56 -2.57
C GLU A 73 0.71 0.04 -1.78
N ALA A 74 -0.33 0.57 -2.46
CA ALA A 74 -1.45 1.21 -1.78
C ALA A 74 -2.29 0.18 -1.03
N LEU A 75 -2.53 -0.99 -1.65
CA LEU A 75 -3.23 -2.10 -1.01
C LEU A 75 -2.49 -2.58 0.24
N LEU A 76 -1.19 -2.84 0.11
CA LEU A 76 -0.38 -3.36 1.22
C LEU A 76 -0.26 -2.34 2.35
N VAL A 77 -0.02 -1.05 2.05
CA VAL A 77 0.02 0.01 3.07
C VAL A 77 -1.34 0.16 3.77
N GLY A 78 -2.44 0.15 3.01
CA GLY A 78 -3.78 0.25 3.56
C GLY A 78 -4.13 -0.91 4.49
N LEU A 79 -3.80 -2.15 4.10
CA LEU A 79 -3.99 -3.34 4.93
C LEU A 79 -3.08 -3.36 6.15
N ALA A 80 -1.81 -2.99 6.01
CA ALA A 80 -0.90 -2.89 7.15
C ALA A 80 -1.46 -1.94 8.22
N ARG A 81 -1.97 -0.77 7.81
CA ARG A 81 -2.66 0.17 8.71
C ARG A 81 -3.91 -0.42 9.33
N ARG A 82 -4.67 -1.22 8.57
CA ARG A 82 -5.86 -1.90 9.11
C ARG A 82 -5.48 -2.93 10.19
N LEU A 83 -4.39 -3.66 9.99
CA LEU A 83 -3.85 -4.62 10.96
C LEU A 83 -3.27 -3.95 12.21
N ASP A 84 -2.85 -2.68 12.12
CA ASP A 84 -2.43 -1.88 13.29
C ASP A 84 -3.61 -1.33 14.07
N ALA A 85 -4.71 -1.02 13.39
CA ALA A 85 -5.86 -0.35 14.00
C ALA A 85 -6.79 -1.28 14.79
N GLY A 86 -6.72 -2.60 14.62
CA GLY A 86 -7.60 -3.53 15.32
C GLY A 86 -7.52 -4.96 14.80
N ASP A 87 -8.63 -5.69 14.96
CA ASP A 87 -8.71 -7.12 14.65
C ASP A 87 -8.45 -7.42 13.18
N GLU A 88 -7.82 -8.56 12.91
CA GLU A 88 -7.51 -8.97 11.56
C GLU A 88 -8.79 -9.26 10.74
N PRO A 89 -8.98 -8.62 9.58
CA PRO A 89 -10.12 -8.91 8.73
C PRO A 89 -9.98 -10.28 8.04
N SER A 90 -11.10 -10.92 7.75
CA SER A 90 -11.12 -12.14 6.93
C SER A 90 -10.68 -11.85 5.49
N ALA A 91 -10.14 -12.88 4.81
CA ALA A 91 -9.74 -12.77 3.41
C ALA A 91 -10.90 -12.33 2.48
N GLY A 92 -12.13 -12.77 2.77
CA GLY A 92 -13.33 -12.35 2.03
C GLY A 92 -13.64 -10.86 2.20
N GLN A 93 -13.54 -10.33 3.42
CA GLN A 93 -13.69 -8.88 3.66
C GLN A 93 -12.64 -8.08 2.89
N VAL A 94 -11.39 -8.55 2.88
CA VAL A 94 -10.30 -7.92 2.12
C VAL A 94 -10.59 -7.93 0.60
N SER A 95 -11.04 -9.06 0.07
CA SER A 95 -11.40 -9.23 -1.35
C SER A 95 -12.53 -8.29 -1.79
N MET A 96 -13.60 -8.19 -0.99
CA MET A 96 -14.68 -7.23 -1.25
C MET A 96 -14.20 -5.79 -1.17
N ALA A 97 -13.38 -5.43 -0.18
CA ALA A 97 -12.84 -4.07 -0.04
C ALA A 97 -11.96 -3.69 -1.24
N ILE A 98 -11.15 -4.62 -1.76
CA ILE A 98 -10.35 -4.41 -2.97
C ILE A 98 -11.26 -4.22 -4.19
N THR A 99 -12.29 -5.06 -4.34
CA THR A 99 -13.24 -4.97 -5.45
C THR A 99 -13.93 -3.62 -5.47
N ASN A 100 -14.40 -3.15 -4.31
CA ASN A 100 -15.01 -1.83 -4.16
C ASN A 100 -14.01 -0.71 -4.46
N LEU A 101 -12.78 -0.80 -3.95
CA LEU A 101 -11.72 0.17 -4.23
C LEU A 101 -11.40 0.26 -5.72
N LEU A 102 -11.37 -0.85 -6.45
CA LEU A 102 -11.14 -0.87 -7.90
C LEU A 102 -12.32 -0.28 -8.69
N GLY A 103 -13.51 -0.21 -8.08
CA GLY A 103 -14.68 0.51 -8.60
C GLY A 103 -14.70 2.01 -8.27
N GLU A 104 -13.86 2.50 -7.35
CA GLU A 104 -13.86 3.90 -6.93
C GLU A 104 -13.44 4.87 -8.06
N PRO A 105 -14.20 5.96 -8.29
CA PRO A 105 -13.85 6.95 -9.30
C PRO A 105 -12.44 7.52 -9.13
N GLY A 106 -11.63 7.33 -10.17
CA GLY A 106 -10.27 7.87 -10.25
C GLY A 106 -9.17 6.98 -9.66
N ILE A 107 -9.49 5.78 -9.13
CA ILE A 107 -8.46 4.83 -8.68
C ILE A 107 -7.51 4.45 -9.83
N ASP A 108 -8.07 4.22 -11.03
CA ASP A 108 -7.29 3.89 -12.23
C ASP A 108 -6.33 5.02 -12.59
N TYR A 109 -6.76 6.29 -12.49
CA TYR A 109 -5.91 7.44 -12.78
C TYR A 109 -4.70 7.50 -11.82
N VAL A 110 -4.95 7.45 -10.50
CA VAL A 110 -3.89 7.62 -9.49
C VAL A 110 -2.95 6.42 -9.33
N THR A 111 -3.30 5.30 -9.97
CA THR A 111 -2.48 4.08 -9.99
C THR A 111 -1.79 3.81 -11.33
N THR A 112 -2.18 4.49 -12.42
CA THR A 112 -1.59 4.27 -13.76
C THR A 112 -0.93 5.52 -14.37
N ARG A 113 -1.34 6.72 -13.97
CA ARG A 113 -0.80 8.01 -14.45
C ARG A 113 -0.15 8.75 -13.29
N ALA A 114 0.84 9.59 -13.59
CA ALA A 114 1.40 10.53 -12.62
C ALA A 114 1.75 9.86 -11.27
N THR A 115 2.24 8.62 -11.30
CA THR A 115 2.26 7.75 -10.11
C THR A 115 3.30 8.17 -9.07
N ALA A 116 4.24 9.03 -9.46
CA ALA A 116 5.19 9.69 -8.58
C ALA A 116 4.78 11.13 -8.19
N ASP A 117 3.66 11.66 -8.68
CA ASP A 117 3.17 12.95 -8.21
C ASP A 117 2.57 12.82 -6.81
N GLU A 118 2.83 13.83 -5.97
CA GLU A 118 2.49 13.81 -4.55
C GLU A 118 1.00 13.63 -4.32
N ASP A 119 0.17 14.28 -5.13
CA ASP A 119 -1.28 14.17 -5.05
C ASP A 119 -1.77 12.77 -5.43
N SER A 120 -1.16 12.14 -6.45
CA SER A 120 -1.46 10.74 -6.81
C SER A 120 -1.08 9.78 -5.68
N VAL A 121 0.09 9.99 -5.05
CA VAL A 121 0.55 9.17 -3.91
C VAL A 121 -0.39 9.34 -2.73
N ARG A 122 -0.66 10.58 -2.32
CA ARG A 122 -1.56 10.88 -1.21
C ARG A 122 -2.96 10.32 -1.45
N ARG A 123 -3.50 10.51 -2.65
CA ARG A 123 -4.86 10.07 -2.99
C ARG A 123 -4.99 8.56 -3.03
N ARG A 124 -4.06 7.82 -3.64
CA ARG A 124 -4.14 6.35 -3.67
C ARG A 124 -3.97 5.72 -2.28
N LEU A 125 -3.05 6.25 -1.47
CA LEU A 125 -2.87 5.78 -0.09
C LEU A 125 -4.11 6.09 0.76
N GLY A 126 -4.70 7.27 0.59
CA GLY A 126 -5.93 7.67 1.26
C GLY A 126 -7.13 6.81 0.87
N LEU A 127 -7.30 6.52 -0.42
CA LEU A 127 -8.37 5.64 -0.92
C LEU A 127 -8.24 4.23 -0.33
N ALA A 128 -7.06 3.62 -0.40
CA ALA A 128 -6.84 2.28 0.15
C ALA A 128 -7.00 2.23 1.67
N THR A 129 -6.47 3.23 2.40
CA THR A 129 -6.64 3.30 3.87
C THR A 129 -8.12 3.38 4.25
N ARG A 130 -8.91 4.22 3.56
CA ARG A 130 -10.35 4.33 3.82
C ARG A 130 -11.13 3.07 3.43
N ALA A 131 -10.72 2.38 2.37
CA ALA A 131 -11.37 1.13 1.96
C ALA A 131 -11.24 0.06 3.04
N PHE A 132 -10.03 -0.10 3.61
CA PHE A 132 -9.79 -1.11 4.63
C PHE A 132 -10.20 -0.69 6.05
N SER A 133 -10.30 0.61 6.36
CA SER A 133 -10.76 1.05 7.68
C SER A 133 -12.25 0.76 7.97
N ARG A 134 -12.99 0.26 6.97
CA ARG A 134 -14.43 -0.05 7.05
C ARG A 134 -14.72 -1.53 7.29
N ILE A 135 -13.71 -2.38 7.29
CA ILE A 135 -13.83 -3.84 7.47
C ILE A 135 -13.18 -4.29 8.76
#